data_AF-A0A812M9H4-F1
#
_entry.id   AF-A0A812M9H4-F1
#
_cell.length_a   1.000
_cell.length_b   1.000
_cell.length_c   1.000
_cell.angle_alpha   90.00
_cell.angle_beta   90.00
_cell.angle_gamma   90.00
#
_symmetry.space_group_name_H-M   'P 1'
#
loop_
_entity.id
_entity.type
_entity.pdbx_description
1 polymer ?
#
loop_
_entity_poly.entity_id
_entity_poly.type
_entity_poly.pdbx_seq_one_letter_code
_entity_poly.pdbx_strand_id
1 'polypeptide(L)'
;MAWDARGNLRPGLGDDLDWLEDSGGTPGADWFPMEEDAEEDEEEDHEEVLRERMPIELEPDHKGTEIRLEGIKTMQGCATLQVELLHLQLACFDCRSAAKVYLSGADEDAADAKLWCDGCSGLISARLRPTLLHPSSSRLCYVDCVRCRVVDVLPSVLMSVCDSRYAFRAESIRIEEITPCDPGGKSTGSKKSAEGDPMDELAEELRYLRKKAKSDPRQQLIKLGSPLPQMGACRHFKKSYKWYRFACCGRAFPCPQCHADSGCPAAGLGAQASRMICGKCSMEQSYSPARPCEKCGFAMIAKGSAHWDDGGGTRSITAMSTKDSKKFKGGLRQANSKTKTSSSKAERVG
;
A
#
# COMPACT_ATOMS: atom_id res chain seq x y z
N MET A 1 -9.04 58.30 4.14
CA MET A 1 -8.08 59.15 3.40
C MET A 1 -6.83 59.28 4.24
N ALA A 2 -5.80 58.49 3.90
CA ALA A 2 -4.51 58.51 4.58
C ALA A 2 -3.52 59.31 3.69
N TRP A 3 -2.83 60.26 4.29
CA TRP A 3 -1.83 61.11 3.64
C TRP A 3 -0.47 60.43 3.77
N ASP A 4 0.38 60.52 2.74
CA ASP A 4 1.77 60.08 2.87
C ASP A 4 2.67 61.20 3.42
N ALA A 5 3.88 60.84 3.85
CA ALA A 5 4.83 61.75 4.49
C ALA A 5 5.40 62.85 3.56
N ARG A 6 4.85 63.04 2.36
CA ARG A 6 5.21 64.11 1.42
C ARG A 6 4.03 64.97 0.98
N GLY A 7 2.85 64.82 1.60
CA GLY A 7 1.77 65.79 1.49
C GLY A 7 1.00 65.79 0.18
N ASN A 8 1.02 64.70 -0.61
CA ASN A 8 0.22 64.62 -1.84
C ASN A 8 -1.10 63.86 -1.64
N LEU A 9 -2.19 64.43 -2.18
CA LEU A 9 -3.50 63.78 -2.26
C LEU A 9 -3.45 62.65 -3.30
N ARG A 10 -4.02 61.48 -2.96
CA ARG A 10 -4.38 60.45 -3.95
C ARG A 10 -5.82 60.70 -4.44
N PRO A 11 -6.06 60.99 -5.74
CA PRO A 11 -7.39 60.90 -6.33
C PRO A 11 -7.73 59.45 -6.68
N GLY A 12 -9.00 59.10 -6.52
CA GLY A 12 -9.54 57.75 -6.72
C GLY A 12 -10.18 57.53 -8.09
N LEU A 13 -10.74 56.32 -8.20
CA LEU A 13 -11.67 55.75 -9.18
C LEU A 13 -12.46 56.74 -10.06
N GLY A 14 -12.59 56.38 -11.34
CA GLY A 14 -13.62 56.88 -12.24
C GLY A 14 -13.36 56.48 -13.69
N ASP A 15 -14.36 55.85 -14.29
CA ASP A 15 -14.53 55.50 -15.70
C ASP A 15 -14.20 56.64 -16.67
N ASP A 16 -13.86 56.33 -17.93
CA ASP A 16 -14.42 57.01 -19.12
C ASP A 16 -13.80 56.49 -20.45
N LEU A 17 -14.71 56.00 -21.30
CA LEU A 17 -14.89 56.31 -22.72
C LEU A 17 -13.80 56.02 -23.79
N ASP A 18 -14.19 55.10 -24.67
CA ASP A 18 -14.65 55.41 -26.05
C ASP A 18 -13.59 55.87 -27.07
N TRP A 19 -13.18 54.93 -27.94
CA TRP A 19 -12.56 55.25 -29.22
C TRP A 19 -13.22 54.44 -30.36
N LEU A 20 -14.23 55.10 -30.91
CA LEU A 20 -14.54 55.30 -32.33
C LEU A 20 -15.24 54.20 -33.15
N GLU A 21 -16.42 54.62 -33.60
CA GLU A 21 -17.37 54.06 -34.54
C GLU A 21 -16.88 53.91 -36.00
N ASP A 22 -17.46 52.88 -36.63
CA ASP A 22 -18.15 52.83 -37.93
C ASP A 22 -17.38 52.98 -39.26
N SER A 23 -17.44 51.92 -40.08
CA SER A 23 -17.98 52.00 -41.46
C SER A 23 -18.13 50.60 -42.05
N GLY A 24 -19.35 50.27 -42.49
CA GLY A 24 -19.71 48.99 -43.11
C GLY A 24 -19.19 48.79 -44.54
N GLY A 25 -19.22 47.52 -44.98
CA GLY A 25 -19.03 47.12 -46.38
C GLY A 25 -18.70 45.62 -46.51
N THR A 26 -19.62 44.84 -47.09
CA THR A 26 -19.48 43.42 -47.45
C THR A 26 -18.71 43.23 -48.78
N PRO A 27 -18.60 42.03 -49.36
CA PRO A 27 -17.80 40.87 -48.95
C PRO A 27 -16.75 40.51 -50.03
N GLY A 28 -15.53 40.13 -49.65
CA GLY A 28 -14.48 39.74 -50.59
C GLY A 28 -13.87 38.40 -50.20
N ALA A 29 -14.11 37.40 -51.02
CA ALA A 29 -13.47 36.09 -50.95
C ALA A 29 -11.95 36.25 -51.10
N ASP A 30 -11.20 35.64 -50.19
CA ASP A 30 -9.80 35.28 -50.46
C ASP A 30 -9.44 33.98 -49.74
N TRP A 31 -8.69 33.20 -50.50
CA TRP A 31 -8.43 31.79 -50.36
C TRP A 31 -7.20 31.47 -49.49
N PHE A 32 -7.20 30.21 -48.99
CA PHE A 32 -6.10 29.34 -48.54
C PHE A 32 -5.67 29.37 -47.05
N PRO A 33 -5.19 28.24 -46.49
CA PRO A 33 -5.45 26.83 -46.82
C PRO A 33 -5.84 25.98 -45.58
N MET A 34 -6.53 24.88 -45.89
CA MET A 34 -6.85 23.74 -45.05
C MET A 34 -5.55 23.13 -44.51
N GLU A 35 -5.30 23.23 -43.20
CA GLU A 35 -4.36 22.34 -42.52
C GLU A 35 -5.07 20.99 -42.39
N GLU A 36 -4.64 20.04 -43.22
CA GLU A 36 -4.87 18.62 -43.00
C GLU A 36 -4.09 18.23 -41.74
N ASP A 37 -4.72 18.36 -40.58
CA ASP A 37 -4.26 17.69 -39.37
C ASP A 37 -4.45 16.19 -39.61
N ALA A 38 -3.36 15.56 -40.04
CA ALA A 38 -3.23 14.12 -40.15
C ALA A 38 -3.60 13.51 -38.79
N GLU A 39 -4.66 12.71 -38.77
CA GLU A 39 -4.97 11.84 -37.65
C GLU A 39 -3.84 10.82 -37.53
N GLU A 40 -2.83 11.15 -36.72
CA GLU A 40 -1.95 10.15 -36.13
C GLU A 40 -2.83 9.35 -35.17
N ASP A 41 -3.31 8.19 -35.65
CA ASP A 41 -3.82 7.10 -34.83
C ASP A 41 -2.69 6.70 -33.85
N GLU A 42 -2.58 7.42 -32.74
CA GLU A 42 -1.89 6.92 -31.55
C GLU A 42 -2.72 5.73 -31.05
N GLU A 43 -2.37 4.53 -31.51
CA GLU A 43 -2.75 3.28 -30.88
C GLU A 43 -2.46 3.44 -29.39
N GLU A 44 -3.51 3.68 -28.58
CA GLU A 44 -3.40 3.72 -27.13
C GLU A 44 -2.93 2.32 -26.71
N ASP A 45 -1.61 2.20 -26.53
CA ASP A 45 -0.98 1.11 -25.82
C ASP A 45 -1.66 1.03 -24.46
N HIS A 46 -2.64 0.12 -24.36
CA HIS A 46 -3.00 -0.49 -23.11
C HIS A 46 -1.70 -1.15 -22.63
N GLU A 47 -0.92 -0.40 -21.85
CA GLU A 47 0.19 -0.92 -21.08
C GLU A 47 -0.44 -1.90 -20.08
N GLU A 48 -0.74 -3.11 -20.56
CA GLU A 48 -0.89 -4.28 -19.73
C GLU A 48 0.35 -4.23 -18.86
N VAL A 49 0.17 -3.88 -17.58
CA VAL A 49 1.25 -3.90 -16.60
C VAL A 49 1.85 -5.28 -16.72
N LEU A 50 2.99 -5.35 -17.40
CA LEU A 50 3.60 -6.58 -17.87
C LEU A 50 4.23 -7.17 -16.63
N ARG A 51 3.39 -7.82 -15.81
CA ARG A 51 3.84 -8.46 -14.59
C ARG A 51 4.82 -9.52 -15.00
N GLU A 52 6.03 -9.41 -14.49
CA GLU A 52 7.04 -10.44 -14.72
C GLU A 52 6.50 -11.74 -14.13
N ARG A 53 6.24 -12.68 -15.04
CA ARG A 53 5.78 -14.01 -14.65
C ARG A 53 6.88 -14.67 -13.85
N MET A 54 6.52 -15.19 -12.70
CA MET A 54 7.48 -15.86 -11.85
C MET A 54 8.09 -17.07 -12.60
N PRO A 55 9.42 -17.15 -12.70
CA PRO A 55 10.08 -18.30 -13.32
C PRO A 55 9.81 -19.55 -12.49
N ILE A 56 9.49 -20.64 -13.18
CA ILE A 56 9.34 -21.94 -12.56
C ILE A 56 10.71 -22.61 -12.57
N GLU A 57 11.34 -22.70 -11.40
CA GLU A 57 12.55 -23.50 -11.22
C GLU A 57 12.18 -24.99 -11.19
N LEU A 58 12.81 -25.78 -12.06
CA LEU A 58 12.60 -27.23 -12.12
C LEU A 58 13.32 -27.96 -10.97
N GLU A 59 14.46 -27.42 -10.53
CA GLU A 59 15.29 -27.96 -9.45
C GLU A 59 15.66 -26.83 -8.47
N PRO A 60 14.70 -26.27 -7.72
CA PRO A 60 14.99 -25.22 -6.76
C PRO A 60 15.81 -25.73 -5.59
N ASP A 61 16.66 -24.86 -5.04
CA ASP A 61 17.43 -25.15 -3.83
C ASP A 61 16.50 -25.55 -2.67
N HIS A 62 16.91 -26.60 -1.94
CA HIS A 62 16.21 -27.12 -0.77
C HIS A 62 16.45 -26.20 0.44
N LYS A 63 15.86 -25.00 0.39
CA LYS A 63 15.93 -23.97 1.43
C LYS A 63 14.53 -23.66 1.96
N GLY A 64 14.45 -23.26 3.22
CA GLY A 64 13.19 -22.80 3.83
C GLY A 64 12.24 -23.94 4.20
N THR A 65 10.94 -23.66 4.15
CA THR A 65 9.88 -24.58 4.53
C THR A 65 9.33 -25.28 3.30
N GLU A 66 9.39 -26.61 3.26
CA GLU A 66 8.80 -27.41 2.18
C GLU A 66 7.32 -27.67 2.44
N ILE A 67 6.46 -27.38 1.45
CA ILE A 67 5.04 -27.72 1.48
C ILE A 67 4.78 -28.85 0.47
N ARG A 68 4.29 -29.99 0.96
CA ARG A 68 3.95 -31.17 0.16
C ARG A 68 2.44 -31.39 0.14
N LEU A 69 1.93 -31.86 -0.99
CA LEU A 69 0.57 -32.39 -1.08
C LEU A 69 0.61 -33.90 -0.92
N GLU A 70 0.20 -34.39 0.25
CA GLU A 70 -0.01 -35.81 0.49
C GLU A 70 -1.51 -36.15 0.33
N GLY A 71 -1.81 -37.38 -0.11
CA GLY A 71 -3.20 -37.84 -0.26
C GLY A 71 -3.82 -37.70 -1.66
N ILE A 72 -3.10 -37.23 -2.68
CA ILE A 72 -3.56 -37.34 -4.08
C ILE A 72 -3.31 -38.78 -4.56
N LYS A 73 -4.21 -39.69 -4.20
CA LYS A 73 -4.06 -41.15 -4.45
C LYS A 73 -4.04 -41.52 -5.94
N THR A 74 -4.39 -40.58 -6.83
CA THR A 74 -4.26 -40.71 -8.28
C THR A 74 -4.40 -39.33 -8.93
N MET A 75 -3.33 -38.79 -9.51
CA MET A 75 -3.37 -37.66 -10.47
C MET A 75 -4.00 -38.12 -11.80
N GLN A 76 -5.23 -38.65 -11.77
CA GLN A 76 -5.90 -39.13 -12.98
C GLN A 76 -6.38 -37.94 -13.80
N GLY A 77 -5.72 -37.73 -14.94
CA GLY A 77 -6.12 -36.72 -15.91
C GLY A 77 -5.37 -35.38 -15.83
N CYS A 78 -4.48 -35.18 -14.85
CA CYS A 78 -3.68 -33.96 -14.75
C CYS A 78 -2.19 -34.25 -14.87
N ALA A 79 -1.53 -33.52 -15.78
CA ALA A 79 -0.10 -33.64 -16.05
C ALA A 79 0.72 -32.93 -14.97
N THR A 80 0.38 -31.66 -14.69
CA THR A 80 1.10 -30.81 -13.75
C THR A 80 0.17 -29.90 -12.96
N LEU A 81 0.53 -29.62 -11.71
CA LEU A 81 -0.12 -28.65 -10.83
C LEU A 81 0.88 -27.55 -10.44
N GLN A 82 0.42 -26.30 -10.39
CA GLN A 82 1.20 -25.14 -9.95
C GLN A 82 0.36 -24.32 -8.96
N VAL A 83 1.01 -23.68 -7.99
CA VAL A 83 0.36 -22.69 -7.13
C VAL A 83 0.12 -21.41 -7.92
N GLU A 84 -1.10 -20.87 -7.88
CA GLU A 84 -1.40 -19.54 -8.41
C GLU A 84 -1.48 -18.52 -7.27
N LEU A 85 -2.15 -18.87 -6.16
CA LEU A 85 -2.26 -18.03 -4.98
C LEU A 85 -2.18 -18.88 -3.71
N LEU A 86 -1.13 -18.67 -2.92
CA LEU A 86 -0.92 -19.35 -1.65
C LEU A 86 -1.38 -18.47 -0.48
N HIS A 87 -2.25 -19.01 0.37
CA HIS A 87 -2.69 -18.35 1.59
C HIS A 87 -2.06 -19.05 2.80
N LEU A 88 -1.25 -18.33 3.57
CA LEU A 88 -0.52 -18.90 4.71
C LEU A 88 -0.88 -18.19 6.01
N GLN A 89 -0.86 -18.97 7.09
CA GLN A 89 -0.79 -18.46 8.46
C GLN A 89 0.63 -18.62 8.98
N LEU A 90 1.28 -17.49 9.26
CA LEU A 90 2.61 -17.40 9.82
C LEU A 90 2.54 -17.17 11.33
N ALA A 91 3.53 -17.64 12.07
CA ALA A 91 3.80 -17.21 13.44
C ALA A 91 5.18 -16.59 13.55
N CYS A 92 5.28 -15.44 14.21
CA CYS A 92 6.57 -14.83 14.47
C CYS A 92 7.37 -15.62 15.52
N PHE A 93 8.69 -15.73 15.33
CA PHE A 93 9.56 -16.46 16.26
C PHE A 93 9.66 -15.81 17.65
N ASP A 94 9.62 -14.47 17.73
CA ASP A 94 9.80 -13.76 19.01
C ASP A 94 8.50 -13.71 19.83
N CYS A 95 7.41 -13.23 19.22
CA CYS A 95 6.14 -12.93 19.87
C CYS A 95 5.12 -14.09 19.80
N ARG A 96 5.34 -15.08 18.91
CA ARG A 96 4.37 -16.14 18.54
C ARG A 96 3.01 -15.64 18.06
N SER A 97 2.85 -14.34 17.79
CA SER A 97 1.60 -13.83 17.22
C SER A 97 1.41 -14.38 15.81
N ALA A 98 0.16 -14.70 15.49
CA ALA A 98 -0.22 -15.15 14.16
C ALA A 98 -0.38 -13.97 13.20
N ALA A 99 0.06 -14.13 11.95
CA ALA A 99 -0.17 -13.23 10.83
C ALA A 99 -0.62 -14.04 9.62
N LYS A 100 -1.49 -13.47 8.77
CA LYS A 100 -1.97 -14.12 7.54
C LYS A 100 -1.42 -13.39 6.33
N VAL A 101 -0.98 -14.14 5.31
CA VAL A 101 -0.38 -13.59 4.09
C VAL A 101 -0.89 -14.31 2.85
N TYR A 102 -0.95 -13.56 1.75
CA TYR A 102 -1.21 -14.08 0.42
C TYR A 102 0.07 -13.92 -0.41
N LEU A 103 0.49 -14.99 -1.09
CA LEU A 103 1.68 -15.01 -1.96
C LEU A 103 1.25 -15.51 -3.34
N SER A 104 1.58 -14.76 -4.39
CA SER A 104 1.32 -15.16 -5.77
C SER A 104 2.36 -16.18 -6.22
N GLY A 105 1.88 -17.26 -6.84
CA GLY A 105 2.68 -18.25 -7.54
C GLY A 105 2.86 -17.95 -9.03
N ALA A 106 2.23 -16.87 -9.53
CA ALA A 106 2.24 -16.47 -10.94
C ALA A 106 3.03 -15.18 -11.19
N ASP A 107 3.02 -14.25 -10.24
CA ASP A 107 3.64 -12.92 -10.37
C ASP A 107 4.84 -12.79 -9.42
N GLU A 108 6.01 -12.34 -9.91
CA GLU A 108 7.23 -12.22 -9.09
C GLU A 108 7.09 -11.17 -7.97
N ASP A 109 6.51 -10.01 -8.27
CA ASP A 109 6.32 -8.91 -7.31
C ASP A 109 5.43 -9.27 -6.12
N ALA A 110 4.54 -10.24 -6.30
CA ALA A 110 3.60 -10.70 -5.28
C ALA A 110 4.04 -12.04 -4.66
N ALA A 111 5.21 -12.57 -5.02
CA ALA A 111 5.78 -13.77 -4.43
C ALA A 111 6.41 -13.51 -3.05
N ASP A 112 6.71 -12.26 -2.68
CA ASP A 112 7.15 -11.88 -1.33
C ASP A 112 6.14 -11.04 -0.54
N ALA A 113 5.97 -11.42 0.72
CA ALA A 113 5.22 -10.65 1.71
C ALA A 113 6.15 -10.18 2.82
N LYS A 114 6.11 -8.87 3.11
CA LYS A 114 6.81 -8.23 4.23
C LYS A 114 5.78 -7.60 5.16
N LEU A 115 5.80 -7.96 6.43
CA LEU A 115 4.83 -7.49 7.41
C LEU A 115 5.43 -7.28 8.80
N TRP A 116 4.81 -6.42 9.60
CA TRP A 116 5.24 -6.18 10.97
C TRP A 116 4.43 -7.05 11.95
N CYS A 117 5.08 -7.81 12.85
CA CYS A 117 4.39 -8.59 13.89
C CYS A 117 3.58 -7.65 14.79
N ASP A 118 2.28 -7.90 14.99
CA ASP A 118 1.45 -7.09 15.90
C ASP A 118 1.92 -7.13 17.36
N GLY A 119 2.51 -8.25 17.80
CA GLY A 119 3.01 -8.43 19.16
C GLY A 119 4.32 -7.70 19.47
N CYS A 120 5.41 -8.04 18.78
CA CYS A 120 6.76 -7.47 19.01
C CYS A 120 7.12 -6.33 18.06
N SER A 121 6.23 -6.00 17.10
CA SER A 121 6.51 -5.06 16.01
C SER A 121 7.70 -5.45 15.14
N GLY A 122 8.29 -6.65 15.25
CA GLY A 122 9.40 -7.12 14.41
C GLY A 122 9.00 -7.26 12.95
N LEU A 123 9.92 -6.95 12.01
CA LEU A 123 9.68 -7.24 10.59
C LEU A 123 9.81 -8.73 10.38
N ILE A 124 8.79 -9.35 9.80
CA ILE A 124 8.81 -10.73 9.34
C ILE A 124 8.53 -10.74 7.84
N SER A 125 9.08 -11.72 7.12
CA SER A 125 8.83 -11.88 5.69
C SER A 125 8.73 -13.32 5.29
N ALA A 126 7.95 -13.58 4.23
CA ALA A 126 7.84 -14.88 3.59
C ALA A 126 7.96 -14.68 2.09
N ARG A 127 8.80 -15.48 1.42
CA ARG A 127 8.92 -15.54 -0.04
C ARG A 127 8.52 -16.92 -0.52
N LEU A 128 7.64 -16.96 -1.50
CA LEU A 128 7.20 -18.17 -2.19
C LEU A 128 8.17 -18.49 -3.33
N ARG A 129 8.57 -19.76 -3.41
CA ARG A 129 9.22 -20.37 -4.58
C ARG A 129 8.37 -21.54 -5.05
N PRO A 130 7.53 -21.37 -6.07
CA PRO A 130 6.62 -22.42 -6.53
C PRO A 130 7.41 -23.54 -7.22
N THR A 131 6.88 -24.76 -7.14
CA THR A 131 7.37 -25.90 -7.93
C THR A 131 6.25 -26.48 -8.77
N LEU A 132 6.61 -27.14 -9.87
CA LEU A 132 5.66 -27.98 -10.58
C LEU A 132 5.47 -29.29 -9.84
N LEU A 133 4.24 -29.53 -9.42
CA LEU A 133 3.85 -30.80 -8.85
C LEU A 133 3.44 -31.75 -9.98
N HIS A 134 3.98 -32.96 -9.95
CA HIS A 134 3.77 -33.98 -10.97
C HIS A 134 3.75 -35.37 -10.30
N PRO A 135 3.36 -36.45 -10.98
CA PRO A 135 3.18 -37.77 -10.34
C PRO A 135 4.41 -38.34 -9.61
N SER A 136 5.63 -37.93 -9.99
CA SER A 136 6.88 -38.31 -9.34
C SER A 136 7.39 -37.32 -8.28
N SER A 137 6.72 -36.18 -8.08
CA SER A 137 7.06 -35.18 -7.04
C SER A 137 5.79 -34.59 -6.43
N SER A 138 5.55 -34.86 -5.14
CA SER A 138 4.43 -34.31 -4.37
C SER A 138 4.69 -32.90 -3.82
N ARG A 139 5.79 -32.26 -4.22
CA ARG A 139 6.21 -30.95 -3.72
C ARG A 139 5.48 -29.82 -4.42
N LEU A 140 4.82 -28.99 -3.64
CA LEU A 140 4.02 -27.88 -4.15
C LEU A 140 4.83 -26.58 -4.25
N CYS A 141 5.61 -26.28 -3.21
CA CYS A 141 6.46 -25.10 -3.17
C CYS A 141 7.44 -25.13 -1.98
N TYR A 142 8.37 -24.18 -2.02
CA TYR A 142 9.16 -23.76 -0.88
C TYR A 142 8.73 -22.39 -0.39
N VAL A 143 8.79 -22.18 0.92
CA VAL A 143 8.54 -20.88 1.55
C VAL A 143 9.75 -20.49 2.39
N ASP A 144 10.47 -19.47 1.94
CA ASP A 144 11.59 -18.90 2.68
C ASP A 144 11.05 -17.90 3.68
N CYS A 145 11.17 -18.22 4.97
CA CYS A 145 10.69 -17.38 6.05
C CYS A 145 11.85 -16.68 6.77
N VAL A 146 11.68 -15.38 7.05
CA VAL A 146 12.58 -14.59 7.88
C VAL A 146 11.83 -14.14 9.12
N ARG A 147 12.32 -14.55 10.30
CA ARG A 147 11.74 -14.24 11.62
C ARG A 147 10.28 -14.69 11.82
N CYS A 148 9.80 -15.59 10.98
CA CYS A 148 8.54 -16.29 11.12
C CYS A 148 8.65 -17.75 10.70
N ARG A 149 7.63 -18.53 11.03
CA ARG A 149 7.45 -19.90 10.55
C ARG A 149 6.04 -20.08 10.01
N VAL A 150 5.88 -20.94 9.02
CA VAL A 150 4.56 -21.39 8.57
C VAL A 150 3.93 -22.23 9.67
N VAL A 151 2.70 -21.89 10.06
CA VAL A 151 1.91 -22.64 11.03
C VAL A 151 0.84 -23.45 10.32
N ASP A 152 0.21 -22.86 9.32
CA ASP A 152 -0.90 -23.46 8.59
C ASP A 152 -0.96 -22.91 7.16
N VAL A 153 -1.54 -23.68 6.25
CA VAL A 153 -1.84 -23.34 4.86
C VAL A 153 -3.35 -23.30 4.76
N LEU A 154 -3.83 -22.12 4.44
CA LEU A 154 -5.25 -21.83 4.29
C LEU A 154 -5.68 -22.15 2.86
N PRO A 155 -7.00 -22.14 2.56
CA PRO A 155 -7.50 -22.41 1.22
C PRO A 155 -6.79 -21.54 0.17
N SER A 156 -6.11 -22.22 -0.75
CA SER A 156 -5.20 -21.65 -1.75
C SER A 156 -5.66 -22.07 -3.15
N VAL A 157 -5.29 -21.28 -4.15
CA VAL A 157 -5.67 -21.50 -5.56
C VAL A 157 -4.53 -22.20 -6.28
N LEU A 158 -4.83 -23.32 -6.92
CA LEU A 158 -3.91 -24.08 -7.74
C LEU A 158 -4.38 -24.04 -9.20
N MET A 159 -3.43 -23.94 -10.11
CA MET A 159 -3.63 -24.06 -11.54
C MET A 159 -3.16 -25.44 -12.00
N SER A 160 -3.96 -26.07 -12.86
CA SER A 160 -3.75 -27.44 -13.31
C SER A 160 -3.74 -27.53 -14.82
N VAL A 161 -2.79 -28.29 -15.37
CA VAL A 161 -2.80 -28.67 -16.79
C VAL A 161 -3.33 -30.09 -16.86
N CYS A 162 -4.56 -30.24 -17.35
CA CYS A 162 -5.23 -31.53 -17.43
C CYS A 162 -5.61 -31.85 -18.88
N ASP A 163 -5.67 -33.14 -19.20
CA ASP A 163 -6.23 -33.61 -20.47
C ASP A 163 -7.72 -33.24 -20.50
N SER A 164 -8.20 -32.89 -21.69
CA SER A 164 -9.52 -32.33 -22.05
C SER A 164 -10.77 -32.97 -21.40
N ARG A 165 -10.62 -34.08 -20.68
CA ARG A 165 -11.68 -34.81 -19.97
C ARG A 165 -11.73 -34.58 -18.46
N TYR A 166 -10.79 -33.83 -17.87
CA TYR A 166 -10.71 -33.65 -16.42
C TYR A 166 -10.50 -32.18 -16.04
N ALA A 167 -11.49 -31.59 -15.34
CA ALA A 167 -11.33 -30.33 -14.64
C ALA A 167 -10.98 -30.64 -13.19
N PHE A 168 -9.72 -30.43 -12.79
CA PHE A 168 -9.30 -30.66 -11.41
C PHE A 168 -9.64 -29.44 -10.57
N ARG A 169 -10.53 -29.64 -9.59
CA ARG A 169 -10.81 -28.67 -8.55
C ARG A 169 -10.16 -29.16 -7.27
N ALA A 170 -9.05 -28.54 -6.86
CA ALA A 170 -8.42 -28.84 -5.59
C ALA A 170 -9.33 -28.38 -4.44
N GLU A 171 -10.07 -29.30 -3.83
CA GLU A 171 -10.79 -29.02 -2.59
C GLU A 171 -9.85 -29.19 -1.40
N SER A 172 -9.64 -28.10 -0.66
CA SER A 172 -8.90 -28.01 0.59
C SER A 172 -7.59 -28.80 0.63
N ILE A 173 -6.48 -28.11 0.34
CA ILE A 173 -5.13 -28.60 0.63
C ILE A 173 -5.05 -28.82 2.15
N ARG A 174 -5.06 -30.08 2.57
CA ARG A 174 -4.69 -30.45 3.95
C ARG A 174 -3.19 -30.65 3.95
N ILE A 175 -2.49 -29.85 4.74
CA ILE A 175 -1.07 -30.08 4.99
C ILE A 175 -0.96 -31.29 5.90
N GLU A 176 -0.29 -32.33 5.44
CA GLU A 176 0.04 -33.49 6.30
C GLU A 176 1.46 -33.37 6.87
N GLU A 177 2.38 -32.67 6.19
CA GLU A 177 3.75 -32.49 6.67
C GLU A 177 4.34 -31.12 6.29
N ILE A 178 4.75 -30.35 7.30
CA ILE A 178 5.60 -29.15 7.15
C ILE A 178 7.01 -29.57 7.53
N THR A 179 7.87 -29.74 6.53
CA THR A 179 9.28 -30.11 6.78
C THR A 179 10.13 -28.86 6.58
N PRO A 180 10.75 -28.30 7.64
CA PRO A 180 11.86 -27.38 7.44
C PRO A 180 12.94 -28.13 6.68
N CYS A 181 13.49 -27.53 5.62
CA CYS A 181 14.67 -28.10 4.98
C CYS A 181 15.79 -28.14 6.02
N ASP A 182 16.10 -29.33 6.51
CA ASP A 182 17.32 -29.60 7.28
C ASP A 182 18.41 -29.94 6.26
N PRO A 183 19.33 -29.01 5.92
CA PRO A 183 20.51 -29.36 5.15
C PRO A 183 21.40 -30.21 6.07
N GLY A 184 21.12 -31.51 6.16
CA GLY A 184 21.82 -32.42 7.05
C GLY A 184 23.34 -32.40 6.82
N GLY A 185 24.08 -31.84 7.77
CA GLY A 185 25.53 -31.93 7.81
C GLY A 185 26.13 -31.01 8.87
N LYS A 186 26.80 -31.59 9.86
CA LYS A 186 27.62 -30.88 10.86
C LYS A 186 28.53 -29.85 10.19
N SER A 187 28.14 -28.58 10.16
CA SER A 187 29.05 -27.50 9.78
C SER A 187 29.84 -27.09 11.02
N THR A 188 30.97 -27.76 11.21
CA THR A 188 32.11 -27.15 11.87
C THR A 188 32.40 -25.82 11.18
N GLY A 189 32.07 -24.71 11.85
CA GLY A 189 32.52 -23.37 11.50
C GLY A 189 32.37 -22.98 10.04
N SER A 190 31.13 -22.77 9.57
CA SER A 190 30.94 -21.91 8.39
C SER A 190 31.51 -20.53 8.73
N LYS A 191 32.67 -20.23 8.15
CA LYS A 191 33.17 -18.86 8.04
C LYS A 191 32.02 -18.04 7.48
N LYS A 192 31.54 -17.08 8.27
CA LYS A 192 30.62 -16.04 7.80
C LYS A 192 31.27 -15.41 6.57
N SER A 193 30.73 -15.67 5.38
CA SER A 193 30.94 -14.78 4.24
C SER A 193 30.46 -13.41 4.71
N ALA A 194 31.38 -12.46 4.77
CA ALA A 194 31.21 -11.13 5.35
C ALA A 194 30.51 -10.17 4.38
N GLU A 195 29.52 -10.65 3.65
CA GLU A 195 28.59 -9.84 2.88
C GLU A 195 27.21 -10.21 3.40
N GLY A 196 26.74 -9.44 4.38
CA GLY A 196 25.43 -9.65 4.99
C GLY A 196 24.35 -9.37 3.94
N ASP A 197 23.33 -10.22 3.89
CA ASP A 197 22.14 -9.91 3.11
C ASP A 197 21.64 -8.50 3.50
N PRO A 198 21.39 -7.59 2.54
CA PRO A 198 21.02 -6.20 2.84
C PRO A 198 19.76 -6.09 3.72
N MET A 199 18.94 -7.15 3.72
CA MET A 199 17.75 -7.29 4.56
C MET A 199 18.07 -7.60 6.04
N ASP A 200 19.14 -8.34 6.32
CA ASP A 200 19.58 -8.65 7.68
C ASP A 200 20.23 -7.43 8.35
N GLU A 201 20.97 -6.63 7.57
CA GLU A 201 21.53 -5.36 8.04
C GLU A 201 20.43 -4.37 8.41
N LEU A 202 19.43 -4.21 7.54
CA LEU A 202 18.25 -3.38 7.82
C LEU A 202 17.47 -3.88 9.05
N ALA A 203 17.32 -5.21 9.20
CA ALA A 203 16.64 -5.79 10.35
C ALA A 203 17.40 -5.53 11.67
N GLU A 204 18.73 -5.58 11.65
CA GLU A 204 19.57 -5.26 12.80
C GLU A 204 19.50 -3.77 13.15
N GLU A 205 19.55 -2.90 12.15
CA GLU A 205 19.42 -1.45 12.34
C GLU A 205 18.08 -1.09 12.97
N LEU A 206 16.98 -1.71 12.51
CA LEU A 206 15.65 -1.52 13.09
C LEU A 206 15.56 -2.05 14.53
N ARG A 207 16.20 -3.19 14.84
CA ARG A 207 16.32 -3.70 16.23
C ARG A 207 17.03 -2.68 17.11
N TYR A 208 18.13 -2.12 16.64
CA TYR A 208 18.88 -1.09 17.35
C TYR A 208 18.04 0.17 17.58
N LEU A 209 17.32 0.65 16.55
CA LEU A 209 16.43 1.81 16.67
C LEU A 209 15.31 1.59 17.69
N ARG A 210 14.72 0.38 17.77
CA ARG A 210 13.72 0.04 18.81
C ARG A 210 14.29 0.02 20.22
N LYS A 211 15.52 -0.46 20.40
CA LYS A 211 16.19 -0.40 21.71
C LYS A 211 16.43 1.05 22.12
N LYS A 212 16.93 1.88 21.21
CA LYS A 212 17.17 3.31 21.43
C LYS A 212 15.90 4.11 21.65
N ALA A 213 14.82 3.75 20.97
CA ALA A 213 13.48 4.31 21.15
C ALA A 213 13.02 4.22 22.62
N LYS A 214 13.27 3.09 23.28
CA LYS A 214 12.89 2.88 24.69
C LYS A 214 13.61 3.82 25.65
N SER A 215 14.83 4.22 25.31
CA SER A 215 15.64 5.19 26.05
C SER A 215 15.46 6.64 25.60
N ASP A 216 14.67 6.90 24.55
CA ASP A 216 14.51 8.25 23.98
C ASP A 216 13.70 9.14 24.96
N PRO A 217 14.27 10.25 25.46
CA PRO A 217 13.57 11.17 26.36
C PRO A 217 12.27 11.72 25.75
N ARG A 218 12.18 11.81 24.41
CA ARG A 218 10.98 12.27 23.70
C ARG A 218 9.80 11.30 23.83
N GLN A 219 10.07 10.02 24.06
CA GLN A 219 9.02 9.02 24.34
C GLN A 219 8.60 9.03 25.80
N GLN A 220 9.52 9.37 26.70
CA GLN A 220 9.22 9.56 28.12
C GLN A 220 8.36 10.82 28.38
N LEU A 221 8.27 11.73 27.40
CA LEU A 221 7.37 12.88 27.45
C LEU A 221 5.88 12.47 27.43
N ILE A 222 5.55 11.27 26.96
CA ILE A 222 4.18 10.76 26.87
C ILE A 222 3.74 10.26 28.24
N LYS A 223 3.19 11.16 29.07
CA LYS A 223 2.63 10.82 30.38
C LYS A 223 1.14 10.56 30.27
N LEU A 224 0.70 9.36 30.63
CA LEU A 224 -0.72 8.97 30.64
C LEU A 224 -1.56 9.99 31.42
N GLY A 225 -2.66 10.45 30.82
CA GLY A 225 -3.56 11.45 31.38
C GLY A 225 -3.21 12.90 31.08
N SER A 226 -1.99 13.18 30.61
CA SER A 226 -1.60 14.52 30.16
C SER A 226 -1.83 14.72 28.66
N PRO A 227 -2.13 15.94 28.18
CA PRO A 227 -2.22 16.22 26.76
C PRO A 227 -0.83 16.21 26.12
N LEU A 228 -0.75 15.72 24.90
CA LEU A 228 0.45 15.81 24.07
C LEU A 228 0.71 17.27 23.67
N PRO A 229 1.97 17.61 23.29
CA PRO A 229 2.27 18.92 22.72
C PRO A 229 1.32 19.24 21.56
N GLN A 230 0.71 20.43 21.58
CA GLN A 230 -0.30 20.86 20.61
C GLN A 230 -1.46 19.84 20.41
N MET A 231 -1.81 19.09 21.47
CA MET A 231 -2.79 18.00 21.42
C MET A 231 -2.49 16.95 20.32
N GLY A 232 -1.22 16.77 19.97
CA GLY A 232 -0.80 15.83 18.95
C GLY A 232 -0.72 16.39 17.53
N ALA A 233 -1.10 17.66 17.32
CA ALA A 233 -0.96 18.31 16.02
C ALA A 233 0.50 18.62 15.68
N CYS A 234 0.77 18.74 14.38
CA CYS A 234 2.07 19.18 13.87
C CYS A 234 1.90 20.14 12.69
N ARG A 235 3.02 20.67 12.20
CA ARG A 235 3.05 21.57 11.03
C ARG A 235 2.41 20.96 9.78
N HIS A 236 2.54 19.65 9.60
CA HIS A 236 2.01 18.90 8.45
C HIS A 236 0.49 18.68 8.57
N PHE A 237 0.03 18.25 9.75
CA PHE A 237 -1.38 17.91 9.99
C PHE A 237 -1.93 18.67 11.20
N LYS A 238 -2.34 19.92 10.96
CA LYS A 238 -2.90 20.80 12.00
C LYS A 238 -4.23 20.32 12.60
N LYS A 239 -4.94 19.46 11.85
CA LYS A 239 -6.26 18.89 12.22
C LYS A 239 -6.16 17.46 12.76
N SER A 240 -4.95 16.92 12.89
CA SER A 240 -4.69 15.61 13.50
C SER A 240 -4.38 15.82 14.97
N TYR A 241 -5.18 15.24 15.86
CA TYR A 241 -4.96 15.28 17.31
C TYR A 241 -4.53 13.92 17.85
N LYS A 242 -3.64 13.25 17.10
CA LYS A 242 -3.05 11.96 17.45
C LYS A 242 -1.60 11.88 17.01
N TRP A 243 -0.84 11.11 17.77
CA TRP A 243 0.46 10.60 17.33
C TRP A 243 0.32 9.16 16.87
N TYR A 244 1.28 8.71 16.07
CA TYR A 244 1.38 7.40 15.47
C TYR A 244 2.61 6.70 16.03
N ARG A 245 2.47 5.48 16.53
CA ARG A 245 3.61 4.62 16.83
C ARG A 245 3.88 3.73 15.63
N PHE A 246 5.05 3.93 15.03
CA PHE A 246 5.47 3.16 13.86
C PHE A 246 6.07 1.84 14.30
N ALA A 247 5.63 0.75 13.67
CA ALA A 247 6.11 -0.59 14.00
C ALA A 247 7.63 -0.74 13.73
N CYS A 248 8.16 0.01 12.76
CA CYS A 248 9.56 -0.06 12.36
C CYS A 248 10.56 0.34 13.45
N CYS A 249 10.55 1.60 13.89
CA CYS A 249 11.47 2.10 14.91
C CYS A 249 10.87 2.09 16.32
N GLY A 250 9.57 1.77 16.46
CA GLY A 250 8.86 1.79 17.74
C GLY A 250 8.63 3.20 18.31
N ARG A 251 9.07 4.25 17.61
CA ARG A 251 8.94 5.65 18.06
C ARG A 251 7.57 6.23 17.72
N ALA A 252 7.13 7.19 18.52
CA ALA A 252 5.88 7.92 18.32
C ALA A 252 6.14 9.25 17.61
N PHE A 253 5.40 9.52 16.54
CA PHE A 253 5.48 10.76 15.78
C PHE A 253 4.09 11.35 15.48
N PRO A 254 3.95 12.67 15.34
CA PRO A 254 2.65 13.29 15.02
C PRO A 254 2.05 12.87 13.68
N CYS A 255 2.88 12.50 12.70
CA CYS A 255 2.42 12.07 11.37
C CYS A 255 3.49 11.27 10.62
N PRO A 256 3.13 10.60 9.51
CA PRO A 256 4.08 9.89 8.63
C PRO A 256 5.19 10.77 8.06
N GLN A 257 4.91 12.03 7.72
CA GLN A 257 5.94 12.97 7.25
C GLN A 257 6.96 13.30 8.35
N CYS A 258 6.51 13.55 9.59
CA CYS A 258 7.41 13.73 10.73
C CYS A 258 8.26 12.48 11.02
N HIS A 259 7.76 11.29 10.67
CA HIS A 259 8.52 10.05 10.77
C HIS A 259 9.59 9.95 9.67
N ALA A 260 9.25 10.31 8.42
CA ALA A 260 10.22 10.39 7.33
C ALA A 260 11.34 11.41 7.63
N ASP A 261 10.98 12.60 8.10
CA ASP A 261 11.92 13.66 8.51
C ASP A 261 12.88 13.20 9.63
N SER A 262 12.52 12.16 10.39
CA SER A 262 13.34 11.64 11.49
C SER A 262 14.52 10.77 11.07
N GLY A 263 14.70 10.54 9.76
CA GLY A 263 15.77 9.72 9.19
C GLY A 263 15.63 8.23 9.50
N CYS A 264 14.40 7.73 9.66
CA CYS A 264 14.18 6.30 9.88
C CYS A 264 14.36 5.54 8.55
N PRO A 265 15.26 4.54 8.45
CA PRO A 265 15.50 3.79 7.21
C PRO A 265 14.22 3.16 6.64
N ALA A 266 13.35 2.65 7.52
CA ALA A 266 12.08 2.05 7.14
C ALA A 266 10.97 3.06 6.80
N ALA A 267 11.18 4.37 7.01
CA ALA A 267 10.18 5.36 6.59
C ALA A 267 10.05 5.43 5.05
N GLY A 268 11.16 5.29 4.32
CA GLY A 268 11.17 5.25 2.86
C GLY A 268 10.55 3.98 2.26
N LEU A 269 10.48 2.91 3.05
CA LEU A 269 9.92 1.61 2.65
C LEU A 269 8.42 1.46 2.96
N GLY A 270 7.72 2.57 3.22
CA GLY A 270 6.28 2.56 3.46
C GLY A 270 5.87 2.01 4.84
N ALA A 271 6.74 2.12 5.87
CA ALA A 271 6.39 1.64 7.21
C ALA A 271 5.09 2.26 7.73
N GLN A 272 4.16 1.38 8.14
CA GLN A 272 2.86 1.77 8.68
C GLN A 272 2.88 1.85 10.21
N ALA A 273 1.92 2.60 10.75
CA ALA A 273 1.70 2.72 12.18
C ALA A 273 0.74 1.63 12.67
N SER A 274 1.14 0.87 13.69
CA SER A 274 0.30 -0.18 14.29
C SER A 274 -0.61 0.39 15.40
N ARG A 275 -0.18 1.48 16.05
CA ARG A 275 -0.89 2.09 17.19
C ARG A 275 -0.99 3.60 17.03
N MET A 276 -2.04 4.17 17.61
CA MET A 276 -2.23 5.62 17.73
C MET A 276 -2.32 6.05 19.18
N ILE A 277 -1.82 7.25 19.47
CA ILE A 277 -1.78 7.83 20.80
C ILE A 277 -2.67 9.07 20.81
N CYS A 278 -3.59 9.14 21.77
CA CYS A 278 -4.52 10.23 21.90
C CYS A 278 -3.84 11.54 22.29
N GLY A 279 -4.12 12.60 21.52
CA GLY A 279 -3.65 13.95 21.80
C GLY A 279 -4.07 14.54 23.15
N LYS A 280 -5.23 14.14 23.67
CA LYS A 280 -5.81 14.73 24.90
C LYS A 280 -5.37 14.05 26.18
N CYS A 281 -5.31 12.71 26.18
CA CYS A 281 -5.03 11.93 27.40
C CYS A 281 -3.80 11.04 27.27
N SER A 282 -3.05 11.13 26.17
CA SER A 282 -1.86 10.33 25.88
C SER A 282 -2.09 8.81 25.96
N MET A 283 -3.34 8.34 25.84
CA MET A 283 -3.67 6.92 25.83
C MET A 283 -3.30 6.30 24.49
N GLU A 284 -2.60 5.17 24.54
CA GLU A 284 -2.21 4.40 23.36
C GLU A 284 -3.23 3.30 23.06
N GLN A 285 -3.70 3.23 21.81
CA GLN A 285 -4.70 2.27 21.33
C GLN A 285 -4.37 1.78 19.92
N SER A 286 -5.00 0.70 19.48
CA SER A 286 -4.81 0.16 18.13
C SER A 286 -5.14 1.21 17.06
N TYR A 287 -4.39 1.22 15.96
CA TYR A 287 -4.64 2.17 14.88
C TYR A 287 -6.03 1.96 14.27
N SER A 288 -6.83 3.02 14.25
CA SER A 288 -8.10 3.07 13.53
C SER A 288 -8.37 4.53 13.16
N PRO A 289 -8.56 4.86 11.87
CA PRO A 289 -8.64 6.26 11.45
C PRO A 289 -9.84 7.00 12.04
N ALA A 290 -10.99 6.34 12.20
CA ALA A 290 -12.24 6.98 12.63
C ALA A 290 -12.57 6.79 14.12
N ARG A 291 -11.91 5.84 14.82
CA ARG A 291 -12.29 5.49 16.19
C ARG A 291 -11.83 6.58 17.18
N PRO A 292 -12.72 7.10 18.05
CA PRO A 292 -12.33 8.03 19.11
C PRO A 292 -11.46 7.35 20.17
N CYS A 293 -10.95 8.13 21.11
CA CYS A 293 -10.15 7.58 22.20
C CYS A 293 -10.98 6.66 23.10
N GLU A 294 -10.51 5.44 23.36
CA GLU A 294 -11.21 4.43 24.19
C GLU A 294 -11.35 4.88 25.65
N LYS A 295 -10.39 5.65 26.16
CA LYS A 295 -10.39 6.11 27.56
C LYS A 295 -11.23 7.37 27.79
N CYS A 296 -11.16 8.35 26.87
CA CYS A 296 -11.75 9.68 27.10
C CYS A 296 -12.80 10.10 26.08
N GLY A 297 -13.11 9.26 25.09
CA GLY A 297 -14.09 9.54 24.04
C GLY A 297 -13.70 10.66 23.07
N PHE A 298 -12.50 11.25 23.21
CA PHE A 298 -12.08 12.36 22.39
C PHE A 298 -11.87 11.94 20.93
N ALA A 299 -12.49 12.70 20.01
CA ALA A 299 -12.25 12.56 18.58
C ALA A 299 -10.84 13.07 18.26
N MET A 300 -9.95 12.15 17.88
CA MET A 300 -8.53 12.43 17.60
C MET A 300 -8.27 13.09 16.24
N ILE A 301 -9.34 13.55 15.61
CA ILE A 301 -9.34 14.21 14.32
C ILE A 301 -10.37 15.33 14.43
N ALA A 302 -10.01 16.51 13.93
CA ALA A 302 -10.97 17.61 13.86
C ALA A 302 -12.13 17.23 12.95
N LYS A 303 -13.37 17.54 13.38
CA LYS A 303 -14.54 17.45 12.52
C LYS A 303 -14.31 18.28 11.25
N GLY A 304 -14.36 17.62 10.11
CA GLY A 304 -14.38 18.23 8.80
C GLY A 304 -15.66 19.01 8.58
N SER A 305 -15.60 19.99 7.69
CA SER A 305 -16.81 20.48 7.02
C SER A 305 -17.43 19.33 6.23
N ALA A 306 -18.75 19.37 5.97
CA ALA A 306 -19.58 18.31 5.36
C ALA A 306 -19.08 17.66 4.05
N HIS A 307 -17.95 18.11 3.49
CA HIS A 307 -17.45 17.76 2.17
C HIS A 307 -15.98 17.35 2.16
N TRP A 308 -15.27 17.51 3.28
CA TRP A 308 -13.83 17.31 3.40
C TRP A 308 -13.58 16.28 4.47
N ASP A 309 -12.74 15.29 4.16
CA ASP A 309 -12.38 14.23 5.10
C ASP A 309 -11.72 14.83 6.34
N ASP A 310 -12.13 14.28 7.48
CA ASP A 310 -11.68 14.66 8.80
C ASP A 310 -10.13 14.59 8.87
N GLY A 311 -9.48 15.72 8.67
CA GLY A 311 -8.04 15.90 8.90
C GLY A 311 -7.05 15.43 7.82
N GLY A 312 -7.50 14.78 6.74
CA GLY A 312 -6.63 14.34 5.63
C GLY A 312 -6.40 15.39 4.53
N GLY A 313 -7.21 16.45 4.49
CA GLY A 313 -7.17 17.45 3.42
C GLY A 313 -7.74 16.94 2.07
N THR A 314 -8.23 15.70 2.03
CA THR A 314 -8.94 15.11 0.89
C THR A 314 -10.44 15.40 0.97
N ARG A 315 -11.13 15.44 -0.17
CA ARG A 315 -12.59 15.62 -0.21
C ARG A 315 -13.28 14.28 0.01
N SER A 316 -14.28 14.27 0.89
CA SER A 316 -15.02 13.06 1.24
C SER A 316 -16.04 12.71 0.17
N ILE A 317 -15.69 11.83 -0.78
CA ILE A 317 -16.57 11.42 -1.90
C ILE A 317 -17.94 10.94 -1.39
N THR A 318 -17.98 10.26 -0.25
CA THR A 318 -19.22 9.74 0.36
C THR A 318 -20.13 10.85 0.88
N ALA A 319 -19.57 11.92 1.43
CA ALA A 319 -20.32 13.06 1.94
C ALA A 319 -20.73 14.06 0.83
N MET A 320 -20.13 13.96 -0.35
CA MET A 320 -20.50 14.77 -1.52
C MET A 320 -21.75 14.26 -2.22
N SER A 321 -22.64 15.18 -2.63
CA SER A 321 -23.75 14.87 -3.51
C SER A 321 -23.26 14.24 -4.82
N THR A 322 -24.00 13.26 -5.35
CA THR A 322 -23.70 12.64 -6.65
C THR A 322 -23.76 13.63 -7.81
N LYS A 323 -24.50 14.74 -7.66
CA LYS A 323 -24.62 15.83 -8.65
C LYS A 323 -23.51 16.89 -8.53
N ASP A 324 -22.63 16.78 -7.53
CA ASP A 324 -21.56 17.75 -7.36
C ASP A 324 -20.45 17.52 -8.40
N SER A 325 -20.25 18.51 -9.27
CA SER A 325 -19.22 18.49 -10.32
C SER A 325 -17.79 18.30 -9.79
N LYS A 326 -17.54 18.57 -8.50
CA LYS A 326 -16.23 18.43 -7.86
C LYS A 326 -16.00 17.06 -7.22
N LYS A 327 -16.99 16.16 -7.22
CA LYS A 327 -16.95 14.83 -6.54
C LYS A 327 -15.85 13.93 -7.04
N PHE A 328 -15.62 14.00 -8.34
CA PHE A 328 -14.64 13.19 -9.04
C PHE A 328 -13.53 14.05 -9.65
N LYS A 329 -13.49 15.36 -9.38
CA LYS A 329 -12.43 16.26 -9.84
C LYS A 329 -11.26 16.24 -8.85
N GLY A 330 -10.10 15.77 -9.32
CA GLY A 330 -8.82 15.70 -8.61
C GLY A 330 -8.60 14.43 -7.79
N GLY A 331 -9.51 13.44 -7.86
CA GLY A 331 -9.32 12.12 -7.24
C GLY A 331 -8.77 11.09 -8.24
N LEU A 332 -8.27 9.96 -7.74
CA LEU A 332 -7.70 8.86 -8.55
C LEU A 332 -8.62 8.39 -9.70
N ARG A 333 -9.94 8.59 -9.58
CA ARG A 333 -10.94 8.29 -10.63
C ARG A 333 -10.90 9.21 -11.85
N GLN A 334 -10.24 10.36 -11.77
CA GLN A 334 -10.13 11.28 -12.92
C GLN A 334 -9.04 10.86 -13.91
N ALA A 335 -8.10 10.02 -13.48
CA ALA A 335 -7.18 9.35 -14.41
C ALA A 335 -7.94 8.42 -15.38
N ASN A 336 -9.16 7.97 -15.01
CA ASN A 336 -9.96 7.03 -15.79
C ASN A 336 -11.31 7.63 -16.28
N SER A 337 -11.43 8.97 -16.33
CA SER A 337 -12.71 9.64 -16.64
C SER A 337 -12.80 10.28 -18.03
N LYS A 338 -11.84 10.03 -18.93
CA LYS A 338 -11.96 10.44 -20.34
C LYS A 338 -12.96 9.58 -21.12
N THR A 339 -13.25 8.36 -20.67
CA THR A 339 -14.24 7.44 -21.25
C THR A 339 -15.63 7.56 -20.59
N LYS A 340 -16.22 8.77 -20.62
CA LYS A 340 -17.67 8.88 -20.40
C LYS A 340 -18.39 8.66 -21.72
N THR A 341 -19.05 7.52 -21.86
CA THR A 341 -19.98 7.26 -22.97
C THR A 341 -21.13 8.28 -22.91
N SER A 342 -21.21 9.14 -23.92
CA SER A 342 -22.37 9.99 -24.13
C SER A 342 -23.53 9.13 -24.65
N SER A 343 -24.61 8.99 -23.89
CA SER A 343 -25.80 8.28 -24.38
C SER A 343 -26.46 9.08 -25.51
N SER A 344 -26.69 8.48 -26.67
CA SER A 344 -27.36 9.05 -27.86
C SER A 344 -28.87 9.23 -27.68
N LYS A 345 -29.30 9.78 -26.54
CA LYS A 345 -30.73 10.00 -26.26
C LYS A 345 -31.32 11.19 -27.02
N ALA A 346 -30.47 12.04 -27.63
CA ALA A 346 -30.90 13.19 -28.43
C ALA A 346 -31.36 12.80 -29.86
N GLU A 347 -31.13 11.57 -30.31
CA GLU A 347 -31.41 11.14 -31.70
C GLU A 347 -32.80 10.50 -31.90
N ARG A 348 -33.63 10.41 -30.85
CA ARG A 348 -34.87 9.60 -30.88
C ARG A 348 -36.19 10.37 -30.87
N VAL A 349 -36.17 11.68 -31.05
CA VAL A 349 -37.41 12.46 -31.25
C VAL A 349 -37.23 13.40 -32.44
N GLY A 350 -37.47 12.83 -33.62
CA GLY A 350 -37.98 13.57 -34.77
C GLY A 350 -39.50 13.67 -34.69
#